data_AF-A0A2G5K3Y0-F1
#
_entry.id   AF-A0A2G5K3Y0-F1
#
_cell.length_a   1.000
_cell.length_b   1.000
_cell.length_c   1.000
_cell.angle_alpha   90.00
_cell.angle_beta   90.00
_cell.angle_gamma   90.00
#
_symmetry.space_group_name_H-M   'P 1'
#
loop_
_entity.id
_entity.type
_entity.pdbx_description
1 polymer ?
#
loop_
_entity_poly.entity_id
_entity_poly.type
_entity_poly.pdbx_seq_one_letter_code
_entity_poly.pdbx_strand_id
1 'polypeptide(L)'
;MAAFYDTPDGSFRFYGDFVYDDDGLPVSGILTRVIGYSVDGGNRQSVSRITDISFDIADTPGITQNVPYFYLSRTQDASLSFFNNADETIYLDHAYTIGVDTSFDTVDRAIINRAMDSVVTLENIESFTGNKLQDSLVRIQNGVDLVSVQESDNVRIHGGDMREYVLVYDSTDVYVSTGLGAQGEGSSNFAVVSLRGVDDFRVNGSGDTENVYLVDYEDTDANGDPVTRATENGVVFTRDGDDNIWTEGEGNRIYGGDGNDDFAISGGTDKLFGGSGDDHFQFILGAQDFSTRIRDFDANADYLSFYSPGGGFYNAQEAYDLFLENAVQRGGDVIVRIEDNRIVLHDTSMNDIDVDNFIFGAPIEAG
;
A
#
# COMPACT_ATOMS: atom_id res chain seq x y z
N MET A 1 41.96 9.19 -15.36
CA MET A 1 41.77 9.42 -16.81
C MET A 1 41.16 8.16 -17.38
N ALA A 2 39.84 8.15 -17.61
CA ALA A 2 39.19 7.01 -18.27
C ALA A 2 39.68 6.95 -19.73
N ALA A 3 40.24 5.80 -20.12
CA ALA A 3 40.64 5.55 -21.49
C ALA A 3 39.42 5.14 -22.32
N PHE A 4 39.31 5.71 -23.52
CA PHE A 4 38.26 5.38 -24.48
C PHE A 4 38.56 4.04 -25.16
N TYR A 5 37.55 3.17 -25.27
CA TYR A 5 37.54 2.10 -26.27
C TYR A 5 36.39 2.36 -27.26
N ASP A 6 36.70 2.36 -28.56
CA ASP A 6 35.71 2.33 -29.63
C ASP A 6 35.20 0.88 -29.76
N THR A 7 33.91 0.66 -29.48
CA THR A 7 33.21 -0.55 -29.91
C THR A 7 32.72 -0.35 -31.36
N PRO A 8 33.00 -1.27 -32.29
CA PRO A 8 32.65 -1.11 -33.71
C PRO A 8 31.15 -1.13 -34.05
N ASP A 9 30.26 -1.30 -33.07
CA ASP A 9 28.85 -1.63 -33.26
C ASP A 9 27.88 -0.45 -33.06
N GLY A 10 28.37 0.73 -32.69
CA GLY A 10 27.53 1.92 -32.48
C GLY A 10 26.78 1.93 -31.13
N SER A 11 27.22 1.12 -30.16
CA SER A 11 26.69 1.12 -28.80
C SER A 11 26.98 2.41 -28.01
N PHE A 12 26.04 2.76 -27.12
CA PHE A 12 26.06 3.96 -26.28
C PHE A 12 27.22 3.95 -25.28
N ARG A 13 27.76 5.14 -24.95
CA ARG A 13 28.78 5.31 -23.90
C ARG A 13 28.17 5.88 -22.63
N PHE A 14 28.34 5.17 -21.53
CA PHE A 14 28.06 5.66 -20.20
C PHE A 14 29.23 6.55 -19.73
N TYR A 15 28.93 7.77 -19.29
CA TYR A 15 29.88 8.53 -18.46
C TYR A 15 29.49 8.32 -17.01
N GLY A 16 30.29 7.53 -16.31
CA GLY A 16 30.21 7.41 -14.87
C GLY A 16 31.56 7.01 -14.28
N ASP A 17 31.83 7.52 -13.08
CA ASP A 17 32.90 6.99 -12.26
C ASP A 17 32.34 5.74 -11.60
N PHE A 18 32.72 4.57 -12.13
CA PHE A 18 32.40 3.28 -11.54
C PHE A 18 33.59 2.82 -10.69
N VAL A 19 33.30 2.35 -9.47
CA VAL A 19 34.20 1.54 -8.67
C VAL A 19 34.05 0.11 -9.17
N TYR A 20 35.17 -0.52 -9.48
CA TYR A 20 35.21 -1.92 -9.88
C TYR A 20 35.83 -2.74 -8.75
N ASP A 21 35.39 -3.99 -8.57
CA ASP A 21 36.08 -4.94 -7.69
C ASP A 21 37.40 -5.44 -8.30
N ASP A 22 38.06 -6.36 -7.58
CA ASP A 22 39.32 -6.96 -7.98
C ASP A 22 39.22 -7.79 -9.28
N ASP A 23 38.00 -8.20 -9.66
CA ASP A 23 37.70 -8.96 -10.87
C ASP A 23 37.29 -8.04 -12.06
N GLY A 24 37.20 -6.73 -11.83
CA GLY A 24 36.89 -5.75 -12.86
C GLY A 24 35.39 -5.60 -13.13
N LEU A 25 34.52 -6.05 -12.22
CA LEU A 25 33.08 -5.86 -12.30
C LEU A 25 32.66 -4.57 -11.57
N PRO A 26 31.74 -3.77 -12.12
CA PRO A 26 31.32 -2.52 -11.49
C PRO A 26 30.48 -2.80 -10.24
N VAL A 27 30.95 -2.33 -9.07
CA VAL A 27 30.30 -2.53 -7.77
C VAL A 27 29.57 -1.30 -7.24
N SER A 28 29.89 -0.11 -7.74
CA SER A 28 29.12 1.12 -7.52
C SER A 28 29.48 2.15 -8.58
N GLY A 29 28.62 3.12 -8.87
CA GLY A 29 29.01 4.20 -9.79
C GLY A 29 28.01 5.33 -9.91
N ILE A 30 28.51 6.51 -10.30
CA ILE A 30 27.65 7.67 -10.58
C ILE A 30 27.45 7.78 -12.07
N LEU A 31 26.23 7.53 -12.56
CA LEU A 31 25.85 7.91 -13.92
C LEU A 31 25.60 9.42 -13.98
N THR A 32 26.69 10.17 -14.15
CA THR A 32 26.64 11.65 -14.19
C THR A 32 26.06 12.19 -15.49
N ARG A 33 26.21 11.43 -16.59
CA ARG A 33 25.67 11.80 -17.90
C ARG A 33 25.71 10.60 -18.84
N VAL A 34 24.60 10.22 -19.43
CA VAL A 34 24.66 9.40 -20.65
C VAL A 34 24.57 10.37 -21.82
N ILE A 35 25.55 10.35 -22.73
CA ILE A 35 25.49 11.12 -23.97
C ILE A 35 25.46 10.12 -25.11
N GLY A 36 24.26 9.84 -25.62
CA GLY A 36 24.11 9.20 -26.92
C GLY A 36 24.42 10.21 -28.03
N TYR A 37 25.22 9.79 -29.01
CA TYR A 37 25.30 10.48 -30.29
C TYR A 37 24.83 9.49 -31.36
N SER A 38 23.82 9.87 -32.14
CA SER A 38 23.57 9.24 -33.43
C SER A 38 24.54 9.84 -34.44
N VAL A 39 25.22 8.99 -35.21
CA VAL A 39 26.04 9.42 -36.35
C VAL A 39 25.27 9.10 -37.61
N ASP A 40 24.37 10.00 -38.02
CA ASP A 40 23.74 9.94 -39.33
C ASP A 40 24.45 10.94 -40.27
N GLY A 41 25.06 10.44 -41.34
CA GLY A 41 25.75 11.27 -42.34
C GLY A 41 26.96 12.07 -41.86
N GLY A 42 27.60 11.69 -40.74
CA GLY A 42 28.81 12.37 -40.22
C GLY A 42 28.55 13.63 -39.39
N ASN A 43 27.30 13.98 -39.12
CA ASN A 43 26.94 15.02 -38.17
C ASN A 43 26.62 14.40 -36.81
N ARG A 44 27.35 14.82 -35.77
CA ARG A 44 27.05 14.46 -34.38
C ARG A 44 25.87 15.31 -33.91
N GLN A 45 24.70 14.71 -33.74
CA GLN A 45 23.59 15.34 -33.02
C GLN A 45 23.55 14.81 -31.59
N SER A 46 23.38 15.71 -30.61
CA SER A 46 23.10 15.33 -29.23
C SER A 46 21.76 14.62 -29.18
N VAL A 47 21.72 13.34 -28.79
CA VAL A 47 20.45 12.65 -28.56
C VAL A 47 19.98 13.03 -27.17
N SER A 48 18.86 13.74 -27.06
CA SER A 48 18.28 14.20 -25.79
C SER A 48 17.46 13.13 -25.07
N ARG A 49 17.48 11.89 -25.55
CA ARG A 49 16.67 10.78 -25.05
C ARG A 49 17.54 9.52 -25.04
N ILE A 50 17.77 8.96 -23.86
CA ILE A 50 18.28 7.60 -23.73
C ILE A 50 17.10 6.73 -23.37
N THR A 51 16.70 5.92 -24.34
CA THR A 51 15.85 4.77 -24.07
C THR A 51 16.78 3.58 -23.80
N ASP A 52 16.39 2.71 -22.88
CA ASP A 52 16.93 1.35 -22.75
C ASP A 52 18.36 1.25 -22.17
N ILE A 53 18.56 1.70 -20.92
CA ILE A 53 19.74 1.30 -20.15
C ILE A 53 19.42 0.00 -19.40
N SER A 54 20.13 -1.08 -19.75
CA SER A 54 20.06 -2.36 -19.04
C SER A 54 21.35 -2.58 -18.26
N PHE A 55 21.23 -2.92 -16.98
CA PHE A 55 22.35 -3.41 -16.17
C PHE A 55 22.14 -4.90 -15.89
N ASP A 56 23.15 -5.70 -16.19
CA ASP A 56 23.26 -7.11 -15.80
C ASP A 56 24.36 -7.16 -14.74
N ILE A 57 24.01 -7.49 -13.49
CA ILE A 57 24.96 -7.52 -12.37
C ILE A 57 25.16 -8.99 -12.02
N ALA A 58 26.11 -9.62 -12.70
CA ALA A 58 26.38 -11.03 -12.46
C ALA A 58 26.93 -11.24 -11.04
N ASP A 59 26.27 -12.11 -10.26
CA ASP A 59 26.76 -12.57 -8.97
C ASP A 59 28.17 -13.17 -9.13
N THR A 60 29.10 -12.71 -8.30
CA THR A 60 30.48 -13.19 -8.27
C THR A 60 30.67 -14.05 -7.03
N PRO A 61 30.72 -15.39 -7.18
CA PRO A 61 30.76 -16.29 -6.03
C PRO A 61 31.99 -16.01 -5.15
N GLY A 62 31.75 -15.51 -3.93
CA GLY A 62 32.79 -15.31 -2.91
C GLY A 62 33.07 -13.86 -2.50
N ILE A 63 32.42 -12.88 -3.13
CA ILE A 63 32.49 -11.47 -2.70
C ILE A 63 31.27 -11.18 -1.80
N THR A 64 31.49 -11.05 -0.50
CA THR A 64 30.42 -10.69 0.44
C THR A 64 30.04 -9.21 0.26
N GLN A 65 28.78 -8.94 -0.08
CA GLN A 65 28.06 -7.66 0.12
C GLN A 65 28.56 -6.45 -0.67
N ASN A 66 28.49 -6.47 -2.00
CA ASN A 66 28.37 -5.22 -2.75
C ASN A 66 26.89 -4.98 -3.05
N VAL A 67 26.32 -3.99 -2.39
CA VAL A 67 24.96 -3.55 -2.63
C VAL A 67 25.02 -2.44 -3.67
N PRO A 68 24.60 -2.69 -4.92
CA PRO A 68 24.73 -1.69 -5.97
C PRO A 68 23.86 -0.46 -5.65
N TYR A 69 24.52 0.69 -5.55
CA TYR A 69 23.88 1.99 -5.36
C TYR A 69 24.03 2.83 -6.63
N PHE A 70 22.91 3.18 -7.25
CA PHE A 70 22.83 3.99 -8.44
C PHE A 70 22.22 5.34 -8.12
N TYR A 71 22.96 6.40 -8.45
CA TYR A 71 22.49 7.76 -8.36
C TYR A 71 22.17 8.30 -9.75
N LEU A 72 20.89 8.59 -10.01
CA LEU A 72 20.42 9.24 -11.22
C LEU A 72 20.18 10.71 -10.92
N SER A 73 20.72 11.59 -11.76
CA SER A 73 20.50 13.03 -11.61
C SER A 73 20.34 13.71 -12.94
N ARG A 74 19.33 14.60 -13.02
CA ARG A 74 19.00 15.39 -14.22
C ARG A 74 18.68 14.52 -15.43
N THR A 75 18.05 13.39 -15.18
CA THR A 75 17.54 12.48 -16.20
C THR A 75 16.06 12.77 -16.42
N GLN A 76 15.63 12.79 -17.69
CA GLN A 76 14.24 12.98 -18.06
C GLN A 76 13.84 11.97 -19.15
N ASP A 77 12.62 11.42 -19.06
CA ASP A 77 12.00 10.54 -20.08
C ASP A 77 12.88 9.33 -20.44
N ALA A 78 13.51 8.73 -19.42
CA ALA A 78 14.43 7.62 -19.57
C ALA A 78 13.78 6.30 -19.14
N SER A 79 14.27 5.19 -19.69
CA SER A 79 13.91 3.86 -19.22
C SER A 79 15.14 3.12 -18.70
N LEU A 80 14.95 2.48 -17.55
CA LEU A 80 15.94 1.72 -16.83
C LEU A 80 15.37 0.33 -16.54
N SER A 81 16.14 -0.72 -16.79
CA SER A 81 15.69 -2.08 -16.51
C SER A 81 16.78 -2.91 -15.86
N PHE A 82 16.37 -3.67 -14.85
CA PHE A 82 17.20 -4.60 -14.08
C PHE A 82 16.61 -6.00 -14.22
N PHE A 83 17.44 -6.95 -14.65
CA PHE A 83 17.03 -8.34 -14.88
C PHE A 83 18.03 -9.29 -14.23
N ASN A 84 17.53 -10.42 -13.71
CA ASN A 84 18.30 -11.62 -13.33
C ASN A 84 19.36 -11.43 -12.23
N ASN A 85 19.02 -10.67 -11.19
CA ASN A 85 19.87 -10.44 -10.00
C ASN A 85 19.20 -11.05 -8.76
N ALA A 86 19.01 -12.36 -8.77
CA ALA A 86 18.11 -13.06 -7.85
C ALA A 86 18.45 -12.92 -6.35
N ASP A 87 19.65 -12.45 -5.99
CA ASP A 87 20.12 -12.39 -4.60
C ASP A 87 20.65 -10.99 -4.18
N GLU A 88 20.35 -9.92 -4.95
CA GLU A 88 20.86 -8.57 -4.64
C GLU A 88 19.77 -7.53 -4.36
N THR A 89 20.06 -6.64 -3.41
CA THR A 89 19.29 -5.42 -3.22
C THR A 89 19.79 -4.29 -4.13
N ILE A 90 18.90 -3.74 -4.95
CA ILE A 90 19.21 -2.58 -5.81
C ILE A 90 18.75 -1.30 -5.13
N TYR A 91 19.68 -0.35 -4.97
CA TYR A 91 19.36 0.98 -4.47
C TYR A 91 19.44 2.00 -5.60
N LEU A 92 18.33 2.69 -5.82
CA LEU A 92 18.20 3.79 -6.77
C LEU A 92 17.86 5.08 -6.03
N ASP A 93 18.53 6.15 -6.42
CA ASP A 93 18.21 7.49 -5.98
C ASP A 93 17.97 8.38 -7.19
N HIS A 94 16.72 8.81 -7.34
CA HIS A 94 16.20 9.55 -8.48
C HIS A 94 16.29 11.07 -8.25
N ALA A 95 17.23 11.53 -7.42
CA ALA A 95 17.40 12.93 -7.09
C ALA A 95 17.44 13.83 -8.35
N TYR A 96 16.39 14.62 -8.52
CA TYR A 96 16.20 15.54 -9.66
C TYR A 96 16.00 14.84 -11.01
N THR A 97 15.26 13.73 -11.03
CA THR A 97 14.81 13.05 -12.25
C THR A 97 13.29 13.11 -12.40
N ILE A 98 12.80 13.08 -13.64
CA ILE A 98 11.37 13.21 -14.00
C ILE A 98 11.06 12.22 -15.12
N GLY A 99 9.92 11.52 -15.10
CA GLY A 99 9.56 10.67 -16.25
C GLY A 99 10.48 9.47 -16.41
N VAL A 100 10.97 8.88 -15.32
CA VAL A 100 11.83 7.69 -15.39
C VAL A 100 10.98 6.44 -15.25
N ASP A 101 11.02 5.59 -16.28
CA ASP A 101 10.39 4.27 -16.29
C ASP A 101 11.42 3.23 -15.82
N THR A 102 11.30 2.77 -14.58
CA THR A 102 12.16 1.75 -14.01
C THR A 102 11.44 0.40 -13.97
N SER A 103 12.07 -0.64 -14.50
CA SER A 103 11.57 -2.03 -14.43
C SER A 103 12.53 -2.90 -13.63
N PHE A 104 11.97 -3.72 -12.74
CA PHE A 104 12.69 -4.76 -12.02
C PHE A 104 12.04 -6.10 -12.35
N ASP A 105 12.87 -7.07 -12.74
CA ASP A 105 12.46 -8.45 -12.95
C ASP A 105 13.50 -9.39 -12.34
N THR A 106 13.09 -10.34 -11.51
CA THR A 106 13.96 -11.33 -10.84
C THR A 106 15.07 -10.70 -10.00
N VAL A 107 14.68 -9.81 -9.07
CA VAL A 107 15.57 -9.20 -8.09
C VAL A 107 15.05 -9.50 -6.68
N ASP A 108 15.93 -9.68 -5.69
CA ASP A 108 15.48 -9.89 -4.30
C ASP A 108 14.75 -8.64 -3.79
N ARG A 109 15.45 -7.50 -3.78
CA ARG A 109 14.91 -6.25 -3.24
C ARG A 109 15.25 -5.03 -4.09
N ALA A 110 14.31 -4.10 -4.21
CA ALA A 110 14.51 -2.83 -4.89
C ALA A 110 14.11 -1.66 -4.00
N ILE A 111 14.93 -0.62 -3.98
CA ILE A 111 14.67 0.60 -3.21
C ILE A 111 14.82 1.80 -4.14
N ILE A 112 13.77 2.60 -4.29
CA ILE A 112 13.79 3.87 -5.02
C ILE A 112 13.58 5.02 -4.04
N ASN A 113 14.48 6.00 -4.07
CA ASN A 113 14.35 7.24 -3.31
C ASN A 113 14.13 8.43 -4.25
N ARG A 114 13.20 9.33 -3.86
CA ARG A 114 13.02 10.68 -4.44
C ARG A 114 12.72 10.67 -5.95
N ALA A 115 11.85 9.76 -6.40
CA ALA A 115 11.40 9.72 -7.78
C ALA A 115 10.20 10.64 -8.01
N MET A 116 10.13 11.28 -9.17
CA MET A 116 9.04 12.19 -9.54
C MET A 116 8.53 11.82 -10.94
N ASP A 117 7.21 11.83 -11.12
CA ASP A 117 6.53 11.51 -12.39
C ASP A 117 7.08 10.20 -12.99
N SER A 118 7.32 9.19 -12.15
CA SER A 118 8.04 7.98 -12.54
C SER A 118 7.11 6.78 -12.57
N VAL A 119 7.40 5.83 -13.46
CA VAL A 119 6.71 4.53 -13.48
C VAL A 119 7.68 3.46 -13.01
N VAL A 120 7.30 2.72 -11.98
CA VAL A 120 8.04 1.56 -11.49
C VAL A 120 7.26 0.32 -11.85
N THR A 121 7.87 -0.62 -12.57
CA THR A 121 7.27 -1.92 -12.89
C THR A 121 8.02 -3.01 -12.12
N LEU A 122 7.29 -3.84 -11.39
CA LEU A 122 7.79 -4.88 -10.50
C LEU A 122 7.32 -6.24 -10.99
N GLU A 123 8.24 -7.17 -11.24
CA GLU A 123 7.95 -8.55 -11.59
C GLU A 123 8.95 -9.47 -10.86
N ASN A 124 8.49 -10.58 -10.29
CA ASN A 124 9.34 -11.58 -9.61
C ASN A 124 10.33 -10.95 -8.61
N ILE A 125 9.82 -10.13 -7.68
CA ILE A 125 10.63 -9.41 -6.69
C ILE A 125 10.11 -9.64 -5.27
N GLU A 126 10.98 -10.02 -4.33
CA GLU A 126 10.55 -10.27 -2.95
C GLU A 126 10.05 -8.98 -2.30
N SER A 127 10.78 -7.87 -2.43
CA SER A 127 10.32 -6.60 -1.87
C SER A 127 10.71 -5.33 -2.63
N PHE A 128 9.80 -4.37 -2.68
CA PHE A 128 10.04 -3.01 -3.15
C PHE A 128 9.84 -1.98 -2.03
N THR A 129 10.71 -0.98 -1.97
CA THR A 129 10.53 0.21 -1.11
C THR A 129 10.66 1.49 -1.93
N GLY A 130 9.60 2.30 -1.99
CA GLY A 130 9.59 3.61 -2.59
C GLY A 130 9.52 4.72 -1.54
N ASN A 131 10.56 5.52 -1.39
CA ASN A 131 10.58 6.65 -0.46
C ASN A 131 10.48 7.97 -1.22
N LYS A 132 9.56 8.84 -0.82
CA LYS A 132 9.40 10.18 -1.41
C LYS A 132 9.13 10.11 -2.91
N LEU A 133 8.24 9.20 -3.30
CA LEU A 133 7.71 9.16 -4.65
C LEU A 133 6.72 10.32 -4.82
N GLN A 134 6.76 10.99 -5.96
CA GLN A 134 5.88 12.11 -6.28
C GLN A 134 5.24 11.88 -7.64
N ASP A 135 3.92 12.02 -7.76
CA ASP A 135 3.18 11.84 -9.02
C ASP A 135 3.50 10.52 -9.73
N SER A 136 3.78 9.45 -8.97
CA SER A 136 4.40 8.23 -9.49
C SER A 136 3.43 7.04 -9.52
N LEU A 137 3.70 6.10 -10.43
CA LEU A 137 2.93 4.88 -10.59
C LEU A 137 3.82 3.66 -10.31
N VAL A 138 3.44 2.83 -9.35
CA VAL A 138 4.00 1.51 -9.10
C VAL A 138 3.06 0.46 -9.72
N ARG A 139 3.54 -0.31 -10.68
CA ARG A 139 2.85 -1.43 -11.31
C ARG A 139 3.42 -2.73 -10.77
N ILE A 140 2.56 -3.51 -10.13
CA ILE A 140 2.87 -4.83 -9.62
C ILE A 140 2.41 -5.87 -10.63
N GLN A 141 3.32 -6.75 -11.03
CA GLN A 141 3.05 -7.93 -11.84
C GLN A 141 3.12 -9.18 -10.96
N ASN A 142 3.49 -10.35 -11.51
CA ASN A 142 3.48 -11.60 -10.76
C ASN A 142 4.67 -11.71 -9.81
N GLY A 143 4.50 -12.49 -8.74
CA GLY A 143 5.60 -12.88 -7.85
C GLY A 143 6.20 -11.70 -7.09
N VAL A 144 5.36 -10.76 -6.66
CA VAL A 144 5.76 -9.64 -5.81
C VAL A 144 5.17 -9.80 -4.43
N ASP A 145 6.02 -9.98 -3.42
CA ASP A 145 5.51 -10.27 -2.07
C ASP A 145 5.21 -8.99 -1.28
N LEU A 146 6.08 -7.98 -1.32
CA LEU A 146 5.96 -6.76 -0.52
C LEU A 146 6.20 -5.48 -1.32
N VAL A 147 5.29 -4.52 -1.22
CA VAL A 147 5.42 -3.15 -1.73
C VAL A 147 5.26 -2.17 -0.58
N SER A 148 6.33 -1.48 -0.21
CA SER A 148 6.28 -0.39 0.78
C SER A 148 6.47 0.96 0.11
N VAL A 149 5.60 1.92 0.40
CA VAL A 149 5.71 3.32 -0.04
C VAL A 149 5.66 4.23 1.18
N GLN A 150 6.57 5.19 1.27
CA GLN A 150 6.74 6.03 2.47
C GLN A 150 6.97 7.49 2.10
N GLU A 151 6.45 8.42 2.91
CA GLU A 151 6.66 9.87 2.77
C GLU A 151 6.40 10.38 1.34
N SER A 152 5.37 9.86 0.67
CA SER A 152 5.14 10.05 -0.77
C SER A 152 3.86 10.83 -1.06
N ASP A 153 3.75 11.38 -2.27
CA ASP A 153 2.64 12.27 -2.67
C ASP A 153 2.10 11.88 -4.06
N ASN A 154 0.78 11.80 -4.20
CA ASN A 154 0.09 11.39 -5.41
C ASN A 154 0.65 10.10 -6.03
N VAL A 155 0.69 9.03 -5.23
CA VAL A 155 1.19 7.72 -5.65
C VAL A 155 0.05 6.80 -6.03
N ARG A 156 0.21 6.13 -7.17
CA ARG A 156 -0.69 5.06 -7.60
C ARG A 156 0.03 3.72 -7.53
N ILE A 157 -0.57 2.74 -6.89
CA ILE A 157 -0.08 1.36 -6.80
C ILE A 157 -1.13 0.47 -7.47
N HIS A 158 -0.75 -0.24 -8.52
CA HIS A 158 -1.68 -0.98 -9.38
C HIS A 158 -1.19 -2.40 -9.63
N GLY A 159 -2.10 -3.36 -9.55
CA GLY A 159 -1.88 -4.73 -10.02
C GLY A 159 -1.59 -5.69 -8.88
N GLY A 160 -0.95 -6.80 -9.24
CA GLY A 160 -0.67 -7.92 -8.35
C GLY A 160 -1.32 -9.24 -8.77
N ASP A 161 -0.85 -10.33 -8.18
CA ASP A 161 -1.36 -11.70 -8.26
C ASP A 161 -2.15 -12.12 -6.99
N MET A 162 -2.56 -11.12 -6.19
CA MET A 162 -3.38 -11.24 -4.96
C MET A 162 -2.60 -11.85 -3.79
N ARG A 163 -1.28 -11.70 -3.81
CA ARG A 163 -0.37 -12.15 -2.74
C ARG A 163 0.41 -10.99 -2.12
N GLU A 164 0.20 -9.78 -2.62
CA GLU A 164 0.95 -8.61 -2.27
C GLU A 164 0.57 -8.11 -0.87
N TYR A 165 1.60 -7.78 -0.10
CA TYR A 165 1.50 -6.90 1.04
C TYR A 165 1.83 -5.47 0.59
N VAL A 166 0.83 -4.59 0.53
CA VAL A 166 1.00 -3.16 0.21
C VAL A 166 0.99 -2.38 1.52
N LEU A 167 2.12 -1.76 1.85
CA LEU A 167 2.28 -0.91 3.02
C LEU A 167 2.52 0.53 2.59
N VAL A 168 1.67 1.46 3.02
CA VAL A 168 1.85 2.89 2.73
C VAL A 168 1.89 3.68 4.02
N TYR A 169 2.92 4.52 4.17
CA TYR A 169 3.18 5.30 5.38
C TYR A 169 3.35 6.78 5.05
N ASP A 170 2.81 7.66 5.91
CA ASP A 170 3.04 9.11 5.87
C ASP A 170 2.90 9.73 4.47
N SER A 171 1.87 9.32 3.74
CA SER A 171 1.72 9.68 2.33
C SER A 171 0.40 10.41 2.07
N THR A 172 0.34 11.17 0.99
CA THR A 172 -0.84 11.95 0.59
C THR A 172 -1.28 11.56 -0.82
N ASP A 173 -2.59 11.67 -1.12
CA ASP A 173 -3.15 11.41 -2.44
C ASP A 173 -2.85 9.98 -2.97
N VAL A 174 -3.03 8.97 -2.11
CA VAL A 174 -2.64 7.58 -2.42
C VAL A 174 -3.78 6.83 -3.10
N TYR A 175 -3.50 6.16 -4.22
CA TYR A 175 -4.43 5.23 -4.85
C TYR A 175 -3.83 3.82 -4.88
N VAL A 176 -4.49 2.84 -4.24
CA VAL A 176 -4.13 1.43 -4.30
C VAL A 176 -5.21 0.66 -5.04
N SER A 177 -4.80 -0.19 -5.98
CA SER A 177 -5.68 -1.19 -6.56
C SER A 177 -5.00 -2.54 -6.67
N THR A 178 -5.56 -3.52 -5.95
CA THR A 178 -5.03 -4.88 -5.79
C THR A 178 -5.50 -5.85 -6.88
N GLY A 179 -6.19 -5.39 -7.93
CA GLY A 179 -6.75 -6.29 -8.97
C GLY A 179 -6.89 -5.72 -10.38
N LEU A 180 -6.21 -6.39 -11.33
CA LEU A 180 -6.61 -6.83 -12.70
C LEU A 180 -5.38 -7.39 -13.47
N GLY A 181 -4.51 -8.16 -12.81
CA GLY A 181 -3.34 -8.80 -13.41
C GLY A 181 -3.44 -10.33 -13.38
N ALA A 182 -3.61 -10.96 -14.54
CA ALA A 182 -3.54 -12.40 -14.79
C ALA A 182 -4.50 -13.33 -14.01
N GLN A 183 -5.52 -13.82 -14.73
CA GLN A 183 -6.44 -14.85 -14.28
C GLN A 183 -5.72 -16.15 -13.87
N GLY A 184 -5.95 -16.57 -12.63
CA GLY A 184 -5.69 -17.91 -12.15
C GLY A 184 -6.63 -18.21 -11.00
N GLU A 185 -7.82 -18.73 -11.31
CA GLU A 185 -8.75 -19.21 -10.29
C GLU A 185 -8.04 -20.23 -9.38
N GLY A 186 -8.05 -19.97 -8.07
CA GLY A 186 -7.76 -20.99 -7.05
C GLY A 186 -6.59 -20.76 -6.10
N SER A 187 -6.20 -19.51 -5.80
CA SER A 187 -5.25 -19.25 -4.70
C SER A 187 -5.97 -18.62 -3.52
N SER A 188 -5.92 -19.29 -2.36
CA SER A 188 -6.40 -18.80 -1.05
C SER A 188 -5.51 -17.69 -0.47
N ASN A 189 -5.10 -16.73 -1.30
CA ASN A 189 -4.14 -15.71 -0.90
C ASN A 189 -4.86 -14.39 -0.79
N PHE A 190 -4.66 -13.75 0.35
CA PHE A 190 -5.28 -12.49 0.71
C PHE A 190 -4.32 -11.38 0.36
N ALA A 191 -4.77 -10.41 -0.45
CA ALA A 191 -4.04 -9.16 -0.59
C ALA A 191 -4.16 -8.39 0.73
N VAL A 192 -3.05 -7.80 1.19
CA VAL A 192 -3.07 -6.95 2.37
C VAL A 192 -2.74 -5.52 1.98
N VAL A 193 -3.58 -4.58 2.40
CA VAL A 193 -3.34 -3.15 2.25
C VAL A 193 -3.31 -2.52 3.62
N SER A 194 -2.14 -2.06 4.08
CA SER A 194 -2.01 -1.29 5.32
C SER A 194 -1.63 0.15 4.99
N LEU A 195 -2.50 1.08 5.36
CA LEU A 195 -2.29 2.51 5.24
C LEU A 195 -2.11 3.08 6.64
N ARG A 196 -1.00 3.78 6.89
CA ARG A 196 -0.68 4.36 8.19
C ARG A 196 -0.27 5.81 8.07
N GLY A 197 -1.01 6.72 8.70
CA GLY A 197 -0.79 8.15 8.57
C GLY A 197 -0.99 8.67 7.13
N VAL A 198 -1.96 8.10 6.40
CA VAL A 198 -2.21 8.45 4.99
C VAL A 198 -3.44 9.35 4.86
N ASP A 199 -3.27 10.50 4.20
CA ASP A 199 -4.37 11.44 3.90
C ASP A 199 -4.81 11.34 2.42
N ASP A 200 -6.10 11.58 2.19
CA ASP A 200 -6.74 11.58 0.86
C ASP A 200 -6.44 10.32 0.03
N PHE A 201 -6.81 9.15 0.54
CA PHE A 201 -6.55 7.88 -0.15
C PHE A 201 -7.77 7.23 -0.82
N ARG A 202 -7.47 6.30 -1.72
CA ARG A 202 -8.46 5.37 -2.27
C ARG A 202 -7.89 3.97 -2.38
N VAL A 203 -8.63 3.00 -1.85
CA VAL A 203 -8.36 1.57 -2.05
C VAL A 203 -9.47 0.99 -2.93
N ASN A 204 -9.06 0.21 -3.92
CA ASN A 204 -9.96 -0.49 -4.82
C ASN A 204 -9.50 -1.94 -4.94
N GLY A 205 -10.12 -2.79 -4.12
CA GLY A 205 -9.95 -4.22 -3.98
C GLY A 205 -10.09 -4.98 -5.30
N SER A 206 -9.69 -6.24 -5.24
CA SER A 206 -9.64 -7.13 -6.39
C SER A 206 -10.99 -7.81 -6.64
N GLY A 207 -11.79 -8.01 -5.60
CA GLY A 207 -13.00 -8.84 -5.61
C GLY A 207 -12.76 -10.27 -5.12
N ASP A 208 -11.70 -10.49 -4.38
CA ASP A 208 -11.45 -11.68 -3.57
C ASP A 208 -11.22 -11.21 -2.12
N THR A 209 -11.11 -12.12 -1.14
CA THR A 209 -10.87 -11.70 0.25
C THR A 209 -9.59 -10.86 0.40
N GLU A 210 -9.73 -9.72 1.07
CA GLU A 210 -8.68 -8.78 1.38
C GLU A 210 -8.60 -8.47 2.87
N ASN A 211 -7.40 -8.10 3.32
CA ASN A 211 -7.22 -7.50 4.64
C ASN A 211 -6.83 -6.03 4.46
N VAL A 212 -7.69 -5.13 4.90
CA VAL A 212 -7.45 -3.68 4.82
C VAL A 212 -7.26 -3.12 6.21
N TYR A 213 -6.11 -2.49 6.45
CA TYR A 213 -5.77 -1.87 7.73
C TYR A 213 -5.61 -0.36 7.55
N LEU A 214 -6.53 0.40 8.10
CA LEU A 214 -6.48 1.87 8.17
C LEU A 214 -6.10 2.26 9.59
N VAL A 215 -4.83 2.62 9.79
CA VAL A 215 -4.24 2.69 11.12
C VAL A 215 -3.71 4.08 11.38
N ASP A 216 -4.08 4.65 12.52
CA ASP A 216 -3.45 5.85 13.04
C ASP A 216 -2.20 5.43 13.81
N TYR A 217 -1.19 6.29 13.86
CA TYR A 217 -0.05 6.01 14.73
C TYR A 217 0.53 7.26 15.38
N GLU A 218 1.12 7.07 16.56
CA GLU A 218 1.80 8.13 17.29
C GLU A 218 3.26 8.24 16.82
N ASP A 219 3.64 9.43 16.40
CA ASP A 219 5.01 9.84 16.07
C ASP A 219 5.46 10.97 17.01
N THR A 220 6.70 11.40 16.88
CA THR A 220 7.23 12.60 17.53
C THR A 220 7.61 13.65 16.50
N ASP A 221 7.18 14.90 16.71
CA ASP A 221 7.59 16.01 15.85
C ASP A 221 9.09 16.37 16.04
N ALA A 222 9.55 17.37 15.29
CA ALA A 222 10.93 17.86 15.38
C ALA A 222 11.33 18.41 16.77
N ASN A 223 10.37 18.71 17.63
CA ASN A 223 10.57 19.16 19.01
C ASN A 223 10.51 18.00 20.03
N GLY A 224 10.15 16.79 19.58
CA GLY A 224 9.94 15.62 20.42
C GLY A 224 8.55 15.56 21.05
N ASP A 225 7.61 16.40 20.60
CA ASP A 225 6.23 16.38 21.06
C ASP A 225 5.44 15.28 20.32
N PRO A 226 4.56 14.53 20.99
CA PRO A 226 3.78 13.49 20.35
C PRO A 226 2.82 14.10 19.32
N VAL A 227 2.75 13.48 18.14
CA VAL A 227 1.82 13.83 17.06
C VAL A 227 1.17 12.56 16.57
N THR A 228 -0.16 12.56 16.49
CA THR A 228 -0.91 11.50 15.81
C THR A 228 -0.86 11.74 14.31
N ARG A 229 -0.43 10.72 13.58
CA ARG A 229 -0.51 10.66 12.11
C ARG A 229 -1.77 9.90 11.75
N ALA A 230 -2.81 10.66 11.39
CA ALA A 230 -4.11 10.12 11.08
C ALA A 230 -4.14 9.51 9.67
N THR A 231 -4.84 8.39 9.51
CA THR A 231 -5.24 7.83 8.22
C THR A 231 -6.65 8.33 7.92
N GLU A 232 -6.78 9.34 7.07
CA GLU A 232 -8.03 10.10 6.96
C GLU A 232 -8.50 10.36 5.52
N ASN A 233 -9.76 10.76 5.42
CA ASN A 233 -10.44 11.18 4.18
C ASN A 233 -10.49 10.11 3.06
N GLY A 234 -10.34 8.84 3.44
CA GLY A 234 -10.26 7.73 2.50
C GLY A 234 -11.57 7.26 1.91
N VAL A 235 -11.46 6.56 0.78
CA VAL A 235 -12.54 5.73 0.23
C VAL A 235 -12.02 4.32 -0.08
N VAL A 236 -12.61 3.30 0.54
CA VAL A 236 -12.25 1.89 0.36
C VAL A 236 -13.40 1.14 -0.28
N PHE A 237 -13.10 0.38 -1.34
CA PHE A 237 -14.02 -0.62 -1.92
C PHE A 237 -13.28 -1.95 -1.95
N THR A 238 -13.68 -2.96 -1.18
CA THR A 238 -13.05 -4.30 -1.24
C THR A 238 -13.71 -5.18 -2.32
N ARG A 239 -15.02 -4.99 -2.52
CA ARG A 239 -15.86 -5.46 -3.64
C ARG A 239 -16.54 -6.79 -3.39
N ASP A 240 -15.94 -7.90 -3.78
CA ASP A 240 -16.51 -9.24 -3.65
C ASP A 240 -15.54 -10.01 -2.73
N GLY A 241 -16.02 -11.02 -2.01
CA GLY A 241 -15.20 -11.81 -1.09
C GLY A 241 -15.54 -11.52 0.38
N ASP A 242 -15.15 -12.42 1.28
CA ASP A 242 -15.36 -12.25 2.73
C ASP A 242 -14.16 -11.47 3.29
N ASP A 243 -14.24 -10.15 3.43
CA ASP A 243 -13.09 -9.27 3.72
C ASP A 243 -12.87 -9.01 5.22
N ASN A 244 -11.64 -8.68 5.62
CA ASN A 244 -11.35 -8.17 6.96
C ASN A 244 -10.87 -6.72 6.89
N ILE A 245 -11.58 -5.82 7.57
CA ILE A 245 -11.32 -4.39 7.52
C ILE A 245 -11.13 -3.83 8.92
N TRP A 246 -9.94 -3.32 9.20
CA TRP A 246 -9.60 -2.63 10.44
C TRP A 246 -9.58 -1.11 10.22
N THR A 247 -10.32 -0.36 11.04
CA THR A 247 -10.38 1.09 10.94
C THR A 247 -10.17 1.80 12.27
N GLU A 248 -9.17 2.68 12.28
CA GLU A 248 -8.86 3.66 13.34
C GLU A 248 -8.97 5.10 12.85
N GLY A 249 -9.03 5.28 11.53
CA GLY A 249 -8.87 6.55 10.85
C GLY A 249 -10.08 7.47 10.87
N GLU A 250 -9.91 8.73 10.48
CA GLU A 250 -10.99 9.73 10.52
C GLU A 250 -11.61 10.00 9.13
N GLY A 251 -12.94 10.05 9.08
CA GLY A 251 -13.66 10.54 7.91
C GLY A 251 -13.74 9.57 6.73
N ASN A 252 -13.41 8.30 6.93
CA ASN A 252 -13.35 7.31 5.86
C ASN A 252 -14.75 6.87 5.42
N ARG A 253 -14.86 6.47 4.15
CA ARG A 253 -16.02 5.77 3.59
C ARG A 253 -15.57 4.38 3.15
N ILE A 254 -16.07 3.36 3.81
CA ILE A 254 -15.62 1.98 3.61
C ILE A 254 -16.81 1.17 3.12
N TYR A 255 -16.62 0.50 1.99
CA TYR A 255 -17.60 -0.38 1.36
C TYR A 255 -17.00 -1.79 1.31
N GLY A 256 -17.60 -2.72 2.05
CA GLY A 256 -17.27 -4.14 2.00
C GLY A 256 -17.67 -4.72 0.64
N GLY A 257 -18.96 -4.92 0.43
CA GLY A 257 -19.54 -5.21 -0.87
C GLY A 257 -20.29 -6.55 -0.85
N ASP A 258 -19.96 -7.49 -1.72
CA ASP A 258 -20.59 -8.81 -1.78
C ASP A 258 -19.72 -9.82 -0.99
N GLY A 259 -20.25 -10.42 0.06
CA GLY A 259 -19.51 -11.35 0.92
C GLY A 259 -19.85 -11.14 2.39
N ASN A 260 -19.34 -11.99 3.28
CA ASN A 260 -19.51 -11.78 4.72
C ASN A 260 -18.30 -11.01 5.24
N ASP A 261 -18.44 -9.71 5.42
CA ASP A 261 -17.32 -8.83 5.75
C ASP A 261 -17.18 -8.60 7.27
N ASP A 262 -15.94 -8.62 7.74
CA ASP A 262 -15.55 -8.43 9.13
C ASP A 262 -14.94 -7.03 9.33
N PHE A 263 -15.67 -6.13 10.00
CA PHE A 263 -15.22 -4.78 10.35
C PHE A 263 -14.76 -4.71 11.80
N ALA A 264 -13.50 -4.39 12.04
CA ALA A 264 -12.95 -4.03 13.34
C ALA A 264 -12.84 -2.51 13.48
N ILE A 265 -13.63 -1.93 14.39
CA ILE A 265 -13.69 -0.49 14.66
C ILE A 265 -13.00 -0.20 15.99
N SER A 266 -11.83 0.44 15.96
CA SER A 266 -11.06 0.81 17.15
C SER A 266 -10.83 2.31 17.35
N GLY A 267 -11.20 3.15 16.37
CA GLY A 267 -11.04 4.60 16.46
C GLY A 267 -11.78 5.34 15.35
N GLY A 268 -11.76 6.67 15.44
CA GLY A 268 -12.07 7.55 14.31
C GLY A 268 -13.56 7.76 14.01
N THR A 269 -13.85 8.46 12.91
CA THR A 269 -15.23 8.85 12.52
C THR A 269 -15.56 8.39 11.11
N ASP A 270 -16.04 7.16 10.99
CA ASP A 270 -16.22 6.53 9.68
C ASP A 270 -17.68 6.31 9.28
N LYS A 271 -17.86 6.10 7.98
CA LYS A 271 -19.10 5.59 7.39
C LYS A 271 -18.80 4.22 6.79
N LEU A 272 -19.47 3.21 7.34
CA LEU A 272 -19.32 1.83 6.92
C LEU A 272 -20.57 1.41 6.14
N PHE A 273 -20.34 0.64 5.10
CA PHE A 273 -21.33 -0.04 4.29
C PHE A 273 -20.90 -1.50 4.26
N GLY A 274 -21.68 -2.37 4.90
CA GLY A 274 -21.40 -3.81 4.90
C GLY A 274 -21.57 -4.34 3.48
N GLY A 275 -22.77 -4.15 2.94
CA GLY A 275 -23.11 -4.47 1.58
C GLY A 275 -24.11 -5.61 1.55
N SER A 276 -23.77 -6.71 0.92
CA SER A 276 -24.60 -7.91 0.86
C SER A 276 -23.83 -9.10 1.40
N GLY A 277 -24.45 -9.79 2.35
CA GLY A 277 -23.89 -10.93 3.06
C GLY A 277 -24.31 -10.82 4.51
N ASP A 278 -23.75 -11.68 5.35
CA ASP A 278 -23.95 -11.63 6.79
C ASP A 278 -22.74 -10.90 7.41
N ASP A 279 -22.78 -9.57 7.41
CA ASP A 279 -21.64 -8.74 7.82
C ASP A 279 -21.49 -8.63 9.33
N HIS A 280 -20.27 -8.45 9.81
CA HIS A 280 -19.96 -8.36 11.23
C HIS A 280 -19.22 -7.08 11.59
N PHE A 281 -19.81 -6.28 12.48
CA PHE A 281 -19.20 -5.05 13.00
C PHE A 281 -18.78 -5.24 14.47
N GLN A 282 -17.47 -5.37 14.68
CA GLN A 282 -16.84 -5.47 15.99
C GLN A 282 -16.37 -4.09 16.49
N PHE A 283 -16.90 -3.67 17.63
CA PHE A 283 -16.51 -2.42 18.29
C PHE A 283 -15.53 -2.65 19.42
N ILE A 284 -14.34 -2.04 19.33
CA ILE A 284 -13.26 -2.17 20.31
C ILE A 284 -13.35 -1.01 21.31
N LEU A 285 -14.06 -1.26 22.41
CA LEU A 285 -14.30 -0.30 23.48
C LEU A 285 -13.02 -0.05 24.29
N GLY A 286 -12.69 1.21 24.53
CA GLY A 286 -11.54 1.61 25.35
C GLY A 286 -10.18 1.54 24.65
N ALA A 287 -10.14 1.34 23.32
CA ALA A 287 -8.93 1.54 22.52
C ALA A 287 -8.72 3.03 22.21
N GLN A 288 -9.51 3.57 21.28
CA GLN A 288 -9.63 5.01 21.01
C GLN A 288 -11.11 5.38 20.90
N ASP A 289 -11.41 6.68 20.97
CA ASP A 289 -12.76 7.18 20.79
C ASP A 289 -13.18 7.03 19.31
N PHE A 290 -14.38 6.50 19.07
CA PHE A 290 -14.95 6.39 17.72
C PHE A 290 -16.38 6.94 17.61
N SER A 291 -16.73 7.38 16.40
CA SER A 291 -18.06 7.90 16.03
C SER A 291 -18.48 7.35 14.67
N THR A 292 -18.90 6.09 14.65
CA THR A 292 -19.15 5.32 13.44
C THR A 292 -20.61 5.37 13.02
N ARG A 293 -20.84 5.38 11.71
CA ARG A 293 -22.17 5.23 11.10
C ARG A 293 -22.18 4.03 10.17
N ILE A 294 -22.94 3.01 10.52
CA ILE A 294 -23.27 1.89 9.63
C ILE A 294 -24.48 2.31 8.82
N ARG A 295 -24.35 2.28 7.50
CA ARG A 295 -25.28 2.97 6.58
C ARG A 295 -26.38 2.06 6.03
N ASP A 296 -26.23 0.75 6.15
CA ASP A 296 -27.03 -0.28 5.49
C ASP A 296 -27.23 -1.54 6.34
N PHE A 297 -27.06 -1.43 7.67
CA PHE A 297 -27.23 -2.57 8.60
C PHE A 297 -28.55 -3.32 8.36
N ASP A 298 -28.48 -4.60 7.97
CA ASP A 298 -29.61 -5.51 7.82
C ASP A 298 -29.76 -6.37 9.07
N ALA A 299 -30.78 -6.07 9.89
CA ALA A 299 -31.04 -6.81 11.11
C ALA A 299 -31.45 -8.28 10.88
N ASN A 300 -31.61 -8.75 9.64
CA ASN A 300 -31.85 -10.17 9.35
C ASN A 300 -30.59 -10.94 8.98
N ALA A 301 -29.45 -10.26 8.78
CA ALA A 301 -28.21 -10.85 8.29
C ALA A 301 -27.01 -10.43 9.14
N ASP A 302 -26.92 -9.16 9.50
CA ASP A 302 -25.73 -8.57 10.10
C ASP A 302 -25.65 -8.78 11.61
N TYR A 303 -24.40 -8.75 12.09
CA TYR A 303 -24.03 -8.96 13.47
C TYR A 303 -23.23 -7.79 14.04
N LEU A 304 -23.37 -7.60 15.36
CA LEU A 304 -22.62 -6.68 16.17
C LEU A 304 -21.86 -7.45 17.25
N SER A 305 -20.63 -7.05 17.54
CA SER A 305 -19.94 -7.52 18.74
C SER A 305 -19.22 -6.37 19.45
N PHE A 306 -18.99 -6.55 20.75
CA PHE A 306 -18.22 -5.63 21.55
C PHE A 306 -17.02 -6.36 22.15
N TYR A 307 -15.87 -5.71 22.10
CA TYR A 307 -14.63 -6.18 22.69
C TYR A 307 -14.05 -5.07 23.56
N SER A 308 -13.55 -5.39 24.74
CA SER A 308 -12.81 -4.45 25.59
C SER A 308 -11.42 -5.00 25.88
N PRO A 309 -10.32 -4.30 25.50
CA PRO A 309 -8.97 -4.69 25.86
C PRO A 309 -8.82 -4.83 27.38
N GLY A 310 -8.46 -6.02 27.84
CA GLY A 310 -8.34 -6.35 29.28
C GLY A 310 -9.67 -6.73 29.97
N GLY A 311 -10.83 -6.39 29.37
CA GLY A 311 -12.15 -6.82 29.82
C GLY A 311 -12.63 -8.12 29.16
N GLY A 312 -12.15 -8.42 27.95
CA GLY A 312 -12.54 -9.58 27.15
C GLY A 312 -13.76 -9.31 26.26
N PHE A 313 -14.39 -10.40 25.81
CA PHE A 313 -15.57 -10.38 24.95
C PHE A 313 -16.85 -10.37 25.75
N TYR A 314 -17.79 -9.56 25.28
CA TYR A 314 -19.18 -9.66 25.70
C TYR A 314 -19.80 -10.84 24.96
N ASN A 315 -20.51 -11.70 25.67
CA ASN A 315 -21.36 -12.68 24.97
C ASN A 315 -22.57 -11.98 24.35
N ALA A 316 -23.29 -12.68 23.46
CA ALA A 316 -24.43 -12.13 22.73
C ALA A 316 -25.45 -11.41 23.63
N GLN A 317 -25.80 -12.00 24.78
CA GLN A 317 -26.76 -11.40 25.71
C GLN A 317 -26.20 -10.15 26.40
N GLU A 318 -24.94 -10.19 26.85
CA GLU A 318 -24.28 -9.03 27.47
C GLU A 318 -24.14 -7.87 26.49
N ALA A 319 -23.79 -8.18 25.24
CA ALA A 319 -23.66 -7.23 24.15
C ALA A 319 -25.03 -6.58 23.81
N TYR A 320 -26.08 -7.39 23.71
CA TYR A 320 -27.44 -6.91 23.48
C TYR A 320 -27.96 -6.05 24.65
N ASP A 321 -27.75 -6.47 25.89
CA ASP A 321 -28.14 -5.72 27.08
C ASP A 321 -27.42 -4.35 27.12
N LEU A 322 -26.11 -4.34 26.87
CA LEU A 322 -25.29 -3.13 26.78
C LEU A 322 -25.79 -2.22 25.66
N PHE A 323 -26.09 -2.78 24.49
CA PHE A 323 -26.63 -2.04 23.35
C PHE A 323 -27.95 -1.36 23.74
N LEU A 324 -28.93 -2.11 24.26
CA LEU A 324 -30.25 -1.57 24.59
C LEU A 324 -30.23 -0.54 25.72
N GLU A 325 -29.39 -0.72 26.74
CA GLU A 325 -29.23 0.25 27.83
C GLU A 325 -28.78 1.62 27.30
N ASN A 326 -28.02 1.62 26.21
CA ASN A 326 -27.35 2.80 25.66
C ASN A 326 -27.96 3.29 24.33
N ALA A 327 -28.94 2.59 23.79
CA ALA A 327 -29.55 2.90 22.50
C ALA A 327 -30.75 3.84 22.62
N VAL A 328 -30.89 4.74 21.65
CA VAL A 328 -32.05 5.63 21.48
C VAL A 328 -32.44 5.69 20.00
N GLN A 329 -33.70 5.37 19.70
CA GLN A 329 -34.27 5.61 18.36
C GLN A 329 -34.43 7.11 18.11
N ARG A 330 -33.95 7.62 16.97
CA ARG A 330 -34.18 8.98 16.50
C ARG A 330 -34.52 9.01 15.01
N GLY A 331 -35.80 9.18 14.71
CA GLY A 331 -36.26 9.08 13.32
C GLY A 331 -36.02 7.66 12.81
N GLY A 332 -35.38 7.55 11.64
CA GLY A 332 -34.99 6.26 11.05
C GLY A 332 -33.79 5.59 11.73
N ASP A 333 -33.04 6.30 12.60
CA ASP A 333 -31.75 5.79 13.08
C ASP A 333 -31.84 5.22 14.51
N VAL A 334 -31.07 4.18 14.80
CA VAL A 334 -30.70 3.78 16.17
C VAL A 334 -29.36 4.40 16.52
N ILE A 335 -29.30 5.16 17.61
CA ILE A 335 -28.06 5.79 18.09
C ILE A 335 -27.68 5.18 19.43
N VAL A 336 -26.50 4.58 19.51
CA VAL A 336 -25.93 3.98 20.73
C VAL A 336 -24.78 4.85 21.22
N ARG A 337 -24.69 5.04 22.53
CA ARG A 337 -23.59 5.76 23.17
C ARG A 337 -23.04 4.95 24.33
N ILE A 338 -21.86 4.39 24.15
CA ILE A 338 -21.18 3.57 25.17
C ILE A 338 -19.88 4.30 25.50
N GLU A 339 -19.75 4.74 26.74
CA GLU A 339 -18.64 5.61 27.16
C GLU A 339 -18.56 6.87 26.28
N ASP A 340 -17.40 7.20 25.73
CA ASP A 340 -17.19 8.32 24.82
C ASP A 340 -17.49 7.96 23.34
N ASN A 341 -17.81 6.69 23.07
CA ASN A 341 -18.05 6.18 21.72
C ASN A 341 -19.49 6.37 21.26
N ARG A 342 -19.66 6.50 19.94
CA ARG A 342 -20.97 6.66 19.31
C ARG A 342 -21.13 5.76 18.10
N ILE A 343 -22.20 4.96 18.11
CA ILE A 343 -22.61 4.10 16.98
C ILE A 343 -23.93 4.61 16.44
N VAL A 344 -24.08 4.62 15.12
CA VAL A 344 -25.35 4.88 14.45
C VAL A 344 -25.64 3.76 13.47
N LEU A 345 -26.76 3.10 13.66
CA LEU A 345 -27.36 2.22 12.67
C LEU A 345 -28.40 3.05 11.90
N HIS A 346 -28.11 3.33 10.64
CA HIS A 346 -28.93 4.23 9.83
C HIS A 346 -30.13 3.50 9.23
N ASP A 347 -31.30 4.14 9.25
CA ASP A 347 -32.56 3.55 8.75
C ASP A 347 -32.92 2.18 9.38
N THR A 348 -32.38 1.87 10.55
CA THR A 348 -32.67 0.67 11.34
C THR A 348 -33.70 0.98 12.43
N SER A 349 -34.66 0.09 12.65
CA SER A 349 -35.60 0.20 13.77
C SER A 349 -35.16 -0.67 14.94
N MET A 350 -35.20 -0.12 16.14
CA MET A 350 -34.86 -0.81 17.38
C MET A 350 -35.75 -2.04 17.66
N ASN A 351 -36.94 -2.13 17.05
CA ASN A 351 -37.79 -3.32 17.20
C ASN A 351 -37.34 -4.49 16.32
N ASP A 352 -36.48 -4.23 15.34
CA ASP A 352 -35.96 -5.25 14.43
C ASP A 352 -34.63 -5.82 14.94
N ILE A 353 -34.07 -5.24 16.00
CA ILE A 353 -32.83 -5.68 16.63
C ILE A 353 -33.17 -6.60 17.81
N ASP A 354 -32.63 -7.81 17.82
CA ASP A 354 -32.72 -8.73 18.95
C ASP A 354 -31.35 -9.33 19.30
N VAL A 355 -31.35 -10.33 20.19
CA VAL A 355 -30.10 -10.94 20.67
C VAL A 355 -29.35 -11.74 19.60
N ASP A 356 -30.04 -12.18 18.54
CA ASP A 356 -29.42 -12.97 17.46
C ASP A 356 -28.56 -12.07 16.55
N ASN A 357 -28.75 -10.74 16.59
CA ASN A 357 -27.84 -9.77 15.96
C ASN A 357 -26.53 -9.58 16.72
N PHE A 358 -26.30 -10.29 17.82
CA PHE A 358 -25.09 -10.15 18.62
C PHE A 358 -24.38 -11.48 18.71
N ILE A 359 -23.07 -11.46 18.48
CA ILE A 359 -22.25 -12.68 18.49
C ILE A 359 -21.11 -12.57 19.50
N PHE A 360 -20.67 -13.74 19.98
CA PHE A 360 -19.40 -13.87 20.68
C PHE A 360 -18.30 -14.06 19.63
N GLY A 361 -17.62 -12.97 19.27
CA GLY A 361 -16.50 -13.01 18.32
C GLY A 361 -15.16 -13.27 19.02
N ALA A 362 -14.20 -13.89 18.33
CA ALA A 362 -12.79 -13.70 18.64
C ALA A 362 -12.39 -12.27 18.22
N PRO A 363 -11.24 -11.72 18.67
CA PRO A 363 -10.79 -10.45 18.14
C PRO A 363 -10.54 -10.67 16.66
N ILE A 364 -11.13 -9.84 15.81
CA ILE A 364 -10.48 -9.56 14.53
C ILE A 364 -9.13 -8.96 14.98
N GLU A 365 -7.99 -9.49 14.53
CA GLU A 365 -6.67 -9.00 14.97
C GLU A 365 -6.14 -7.98 13.96
N ALA A 366 -5.50 -6.92 14.46
CA ALA A 366 -4.69 -6.07 13.60
C ALA A 366 -3.45 -6.87 13.16
N GLY A 367 -3.32 -7.12 11.86
CA GLY A 367 -2.21 -7.87 11.24
C GLY A 367 -0.86 -7.16 11.29
#